data_AF-A0A7T5UGD1-F1
#
_entry.id   AF-A0A7T5UGD1-F1
#
_cell.length_a   1.000
_cell.length_b   1.000
_cell.length_c   1.000
_cell.angle_alpha   90.00
_cell.angle_beta   90.00
_cell.angle_gamma   90.00
#
_symmetry.space_group_name_H-M   'P 1'
#
loop_
_entity.id
_entity.type
_entity.pdbx_description
1 polymer ?
#
loop_
_entity_poly.entity_id
_entity_poly.type
_entity_poly.pdbx_seq_one_letter_code
_entity_poly.pdbx_strand_id
1 'polypeptide(L)'
;MAVSAGLMCTAAGYSAMAQGQFTVPGKDMLFAPSLLKQASYGESIALGAVGSQKLSDRDAIQSFYQTREHKPLWTGSRGNADKARAVLSLLQDSWTHGLNPADYHVTEIEAMIQGGGTDETRLELLMTDAVARYGRDMSGIRVNAAAANEHAKFWRQPMPVADVLLRVASSADPKAALEGLAPQNNFYGKLREELIRLSRENAKFDDILPIKLGGRTFYPGDRHQGVKSLRQRLGVEYNSVYGAEELYDDKTAAAVMAFQREHNLDPDGVVGPKTLALLNRSHRDQMEQVIANLERLRWMDEEKPDRYIMVNIPSQTLWAVDQGKVAYEMPVIVGKPERQTKAFRAEIKGIRFNPNWTVPMGIKMKDFLPKLREDPTYLSQKGIEIYQGTGKNRRTIDGTEIDWSSMSSRDMNQLSMVQRQGANNALGRIRVLMPNDFDIYLHDTNTPEYFEKTQRTLSSGCVRLSQPEDIARFVLSRNEGWSDEKMEALLEKGSTVEVSAAEPFPVFIVYQTMWLDRDGRLVYGPDVYKQDQRLIKVLASADDFHIPESSGTRLAEAVDNTVNKF
;
A
#
# COMPACT_ATOMS: atom_id res chain seq x y z
N MET A 1 -32.58 65.72 -36.69
CA MET A 1 -33.71 65.58 -37.63
C MET A 1 -34.68 64.59 -37.05
N ALA A 2 -35.98 64.91 -37.00
CA ALA A 2 -37.02 64.06 -36.42
C ALA A 2 -38.20 63.95 -37.38
N VAL A 3 -38.71 62.74 -37.59
CA VAL A 3 -40.05 62.33 -38.06
C VAL A 3 -40.19 60.87 -37.59
N SER A 4 -41.12 60.38 -36.76
CA SER A 4 -42.51 60.72 -36.38
C SER A 4 -43.61 60.17 -37.30
N ALA A 5 -44.21 59.03 -36.94
CA ALA A 5 -45.59 58.67 -37.34
C ALA A 5 -46.18 57.53 -36.46
N GLY A 6 -47.10 57.90 -35.55
CA GLY A 6 -48.27 57.06 -35.20
C GLY A 6 -49.49 57.54 -36.03
N LEU A 7 -50.76 57.23 -35.75
CA LEU A 7 -51.44 56.36 -34.77
C LEU A 7 -52.94 56.26 -35.21
N MET A 8 -53.75 55.36 -34.60
CA MET A 8 -55.25 55.29 -34.69
C MET A 8 -55.84 54.90 -36.07
N CYS A 9 -57.08 54.36 -36.22
CA CYS A 9 -58.17 53.96 -35.30
C CYS A 9 -58.89 52.70 -35.89
N THR A 10 -60.04 52.12 -35.47
CA THR A 10 -61.19 52.57 -34.63
C THR A 10 -61.76 51.41 -33.76
N ALA A 11 -63.08 51.24 -33.60
CA ALA A 11 -63.71 50.28 -32.67
C ALA A 11 -65.08 49.70 -33.14
N ALA A 12 -65.72 48.90 -32.26
CA ALA A 12 -67.04 48.22 -32.32
C ALA A 12 -67.10 46.87 -33.11
N GLY A 13 -67.92 45.86 -32.74
CA GLY A 13 -68.75 45.67 -31.53
C GLY A 13 -69.71 44.46 -31.62
N TYR A 14 -69.99 43.79 -30.49
CA TYR A 14 -71.10 42.86 -30.17
C TYR A 14 -71.40 41.55 -30.97
N SER A 15 -71.38 40.44 -30.22
CA SER A 15 -72.30 39.27 -30.20
C SER A 15 -72.76 38.50 -31.45
N ALA A 16 -72.47 37.18 -31.46
CA ALA A 16 -73.48 36.12 -31.69
C ALA A 16 -72.99 34.74 -31.18
N MET A 17 -73.89 33.90 -30.67
CA MET A 17 -73.61 32.47 -30.42
C MET A 17 -73.82 31.64 -31.68
N ALA A 18 -72.98 30.62 -31.90
CA ALA A 18 -73.34 29.44 -32.68
C ALA A 18 -72.45 28.24 -32.28
N GLN A 19 -73.07 27.07 -32.12
CA GLN A 19 -72.36 25.81 -31.86
C GLN A 19 -71.69 25.31 -33.15
N GLY A 20 -70.45 24.83 -33.04
CA GLY A 20 -69.74 24.14 -34.11
C GLY A 20 -68.83 23.07 -33.53
N GLN A 21 -69.21 21.80 -33.66
CA GLN A 21 -68.31 20.69 -33.38
C GLN A 21 -67.14 20.75 -34.37
N PHE A 22 -65.91 20.83 -33.87
CA PHE A 22 -64.72 20.51 -34.67
C PHE A 22 -64.03 19.28 -34.12
N THR A 23 -63.93 18.29 -35.00
CA THR A 23 -63.28 16.99 -34.78
C THR A 23 -61.79 17.17 -34.54
N VAL A 24 -61.23 16.33 -33.66
CA VAL A 24 -59.79 16.21 -33.48
C VAL A 24 -59.18 15.42 -34.65
N PRO A 25 -58.17 15.95 -35.36
CA PRO A 25 -57.25 15.15 -36.16
C PRO A 25 -55.94 14.97 -35.38
N GLY A 26 -55.71 13.77 -34.87
CA GLY A 26 -54.36 13.40 -34.40
C GLY A 26 -53.40 13.30 -35.58
N LYS A 27 -52.14 13.71 -35.37
CA LYS A 27 -51.00 13.37 -36.24
C LYS A 27 -49.67 13.55 -35.51
N ASP A 28 -49.16 12.43 -35.02
CA ASP A 28 -47.74 12.04 -35.01
C ASP A 28 -46.69 13.16 -34.96
N MET A 29 -46.37 13.64 -33.74
CA MET A 29 -45.02 14.13 -33.48
C MET A 29 -44.08 12.92 -33.39
N LEU A 30 -43.59 12.47 -34.55
CA LEU A 30 -42.44 11.58 -34.64
C LEU A 30 -41.19 12.35 -34.19
N PHE A 31 -40.93 12.35 -32.88
CA PHE A 31 -39.63 12.73 -32.36
C PHE A 31 -38.57 11.83 -32.99
N ALA A 32 -37.50 12.43 -33.51
CA ALA A 32 -36.40 11.66 -34.09
C ALA A 32 -35.88 10.62 -33.06
N PRO A 33 -35.58 9.37 -33.44
CA PRO A 33 -35.14 8.33 -32.49
C PRO A 33 -33.93 8.71 -31.63
N SER A 34 -33.12 9.67 -32.09
CA SER A 34 -32.03 10.29 -31.33
C SER A 34 -32.53 11.06 -30.10
N LEU A 35 -33.59 11.86 -30.21
CA LEU A 35 -34.11 12.69 -29.11
C LEU A 35 -34.70 11.84 -27.98
N LEU A 36 -35.36 10.73 -28.31
CA LEU A 36 -35.89 9.78 -27.32
C LEU A 36 -34.76 9.05 -26.56
N LYS A 37 -33.65 8.70 -27.24
CA LYS A 37 -32.46 8.15 -26.56
C LYS A 37 -31.72 9.18 -25.72
N GLN A 38 -31.66 10.45 -26.15
CA GLN A 38 -31.05 11.52 -25.35
C GLN A 38 -31.80 11.74 -24.01
N ALA A 39 -33.13 11.63 -24.01
CA ALA A 39 -33.94 11.69 -22.79
C ALA A 39 -33.68 10.50 -21.84
N SER A 40 -33.58 9.26 -22.36
CA SER A 40 -33.43 8.06 -21.53
C SER A 40 -32.15 8.03 -20.69
N TYR A 41 -31.03 8.56 -21.21
CA TYR A 41 -29.80 8.72 -20.43
C TYR A 41 -29.96 9.75 -19.31
N GLY A 42 -30.57 10.90 -19.61
CA GLY A 42 -30.76 11.98 -18.65
C GLY A 42 -31.61 11.55 -17.44
N GLU A 43 -32.73 10.87 -17.69
CA GLU A 43 -33.61 10.35 -16.62
C GLU A 43 -32.95 9.22 -15.82
N SER A 44 -32.29 8.26 -16.48
CA SER A 44 -31.63 7.15 -15.79
C SER A 44 -30.47 7.63 -14.90
N ILE A 45 -29.65 8.56 -15.38
CA ILE A 45 -28.55 9.13 -14.58
C ILE A 45 -29.10 10.04 -13.47
N ALA A 46 -30.24 10.73 -13.67
CA ALA A 46 -30.86 11.56 -12.64
C ALA A 46 -31.29 10.76 -11.39
N LEU A 47 -31.62 9.47 -11.56
CA LEU A 47 -31.93 8.55 -10.45
C LEU A 47 -30.68 8.10 -9.66
N GLY A 48 -29.47 8.32 -10.18
CA GLY A 48 -28.22 7.91 -9.54
C GLY A 48 -27.99 6.40 -9.45
N ALA A 49 -28.79 5.61 -10.15
CA ALA A 49 -28.77 4.16 -10.15
C ALA A 49 -29.22 3.60 -11.50
N VAL A 50 -28.78 2.39 -11.81
CA VAL A 50 -29.12 1.64 -13.02
C VAL A 50 -29.67 0.28 -12.58
N GLY A 51 -30.99 0.12 -12.70
CA GLY A 51 -31.69 -0.99 -12.03
C GLY A 51 -31.51 -0.90 -10.51
N SER A 52 -30.94 -1.92 -9.89
CA SER A 52 -30.57 -1.93 -8.47
C SER A 52 -29.16 -1.40 -8.19
N GLN A 53 -28.34 -1.16 -9.21
CA GLN A 53 -26.93 -0.78 -9.04
C GLN A 53 -26.80 0.73 -8.83
N LYS A 54 -26.26 1.17 -7.69
CA LYS A 54 -25.96 2.59 -7.46
C LYS A 54 -24.71 3.00 -8.25
N LEU A 55 -24.75 4.15 -8.92
CA LEU A 55 -23.58 4.71 -9.62
C LEU A 55 -22.50 5.17 -8.62
N SER A 56 -21.24 4.95 -8.97
CA SER A 56 -20.05 5.30 -8.19
C SER A 56 -19.80 6.82 -8.08
N ASP A 57 -20.11 7.55 -9.15
CA ASP A 57 -20.10 9.01 -9.21
C ASP A 57 -21.14 9.50 -10.22
N ARG A 58 -22.37 9.73 -9.72
CA ARG A 58 -23.49 10.17 -10.55
C ARG A 58 -23.18 11.47 -11.31
N ASP A 59 -22.61 12.45 -10.62
CA ASP A 59 -22.49 13.81 -11.14
C ASP A 59 -21.38 13.92 -12.19
N ALA A 60 -20.27 13.19 -12.00
CA ALA A 60 -19.22 13.05 -13.03
C ALA A 60 -19.75 12.31 -14.27
N ILE A 61 -20.50 11.21 -14.09
CA ILE A 61 -21.11 10.45 -15.20
C ILE A 61 -22.15 11.32 -15.95
N GLN A 62 -22.96 12.09 -15.23
CA GLN A 62 -23.93 13.03 -15.81
C GLN A 62 -23.22 14.09 -16.67
N SER A 63 -22.20 14.73 -16.10
CA SER A 63 -21.42 15.77 -16.80
C SER A 63 -20.72 15.21 -18.03
N PHE A 64 -20.13 14.01 -17.93
CA PHE A 64 -19.48 13.32 -19.03
C PHE A 64 -20.41 13.11 -20.23
N TYR A 65 -21.63 12.59 -20.02
CA TYR A 65 -22.58 12.41 -21.12
C TYR A 65 -23.17 13.74 -21.63
N GLN A 66 -23.36 14.74 -20.78
CA GLN A 66 -23.77 16.08 -21.22
C GLN A 66 -22.75 16.71 -22.17
N THR A 67 -21.46 16.70 -21.83
CA THR A 67 -20.36 17.18 -22.69
C THR A 67 -20.26 16.40 -24.01
N ARG A 68 -20.74 15.15 -24.04
CA ARG A 68 -20.77 14.30 -25.24
C ARG A 68 -22.05 14.42 -26.07
N GLU A 69 -22.97 15.34 -25.75
CA GLU A 69 -24.30 15.44 -26.37
C GLU A 69 -25.11 14.12 -26.26
N HIS A 70 -24.85 13.36 -25.19
CA HIS A 70 -25.34 12.00 -24.93
C HIS A 70 -25.01 10.96 -26.02
N LYS A 71 -23.90 11.15 -26.77
CA LYS A 71 -23.41 10.15 -27.72
C LYS A 71 -22.78 8.95 -26.98
N PRO A 72 -23.23 7.71 -27.25
CA PRO A 72 -22.73 6.52 -26.57
C PRO A 72 -21.25 6.27 -26.85
N LEU A 73 -20.58 5.66 -25.89
CA LEU A 73 -19.20 5.17 -25.94
C LEU A 73 -19.14 3.65 -26.12
N TRP A 74 -20.14 2.90 -25.63
CA TRP A 74 -20.12 1.42 -25.56
C TRP A 74 -21.15 0.74 -26.46
N THR A 75 -22.24 1.43 -26.81
CA THR A 75 -23.39 0.90 -27.55
C THR A 75 -23.63 1.62 -28.89
N GLY A 76 -24.66 1.19 -29.64
CA GLY A 76 -25.17 1.85 -30.85
C GLY A 76 -24.33 1.71 -32.13
N SER A 77 -23.03 1.45 -32.05
CA SER A 77 -22.17 1.20 -33.22
C SER A 77 -21.28 -0.04 -33.03
N ARG A 78 -20.88 -0.68 -34.14
CA ARG A 78 -19.99 -1.86 -34.10
C ARG A 78 -18.67 -1.55 -33.38
N GLY A 79 -18.04 -0.41 -33.70
CA GLY A 79 -16.79 0.00 -33.04
C GLY A 79 -16.94 0.25 -31.54
N ASN A 80 -18.08 0.78 -31.09
CA ASN A 80 -18.37 0.92 -29.66
C ASN A 80 -18.58 -0.46 -29.00
N ALA A 81 -19.31 -1.37 -29.63
CA ALA A 81 -19.51 -2.73 -29.12
C ALA A 81 -18.20 -3.54 -29.06
N ASP A 82 -17.29 -3.34 -30.02
CA ASP A 82 -15.96 -3.93 -30.02
C ASP A 82 -15.10 -3.37 -28.86
N LYS A 83 -15.16 -2.06 -28.59
CA LYS A 83 -14.57 -1.43 -27.38
C LYS A 83 -15.16 -1.99 -26.09
N ALA A 84 -16.49 -2.18 -26.02
CA ALA A 84 -17.17 -2.70 -24.84
C ALA A 84 -16.73 -4.14 -24.52
N ARG A 85 -16.60 -5.02 -25.53
CA ARG A 85 -16.07 -6.38 -25.33
C ARG A 85 -14.60 -6.40 -24.91
N ALA A 86 -13.77 -5.51 -25.47
CA ALA A 86 -12.37 -5.39 -25.07
C ALA A 86 -12.23 -4.98 -23.59
N VAL A 87 -13.02 -3.98 -23.16
CA VAL A 87 -13.03 -3.52 -21.76
C VAL A 87 -13.67 -4.56 -20.83
N LEU A 88 -14.74 -5.25 -21.22
CA LEU A 88 -15.28 -6.36 -20.42
C LEU A 88 -14.22 -7.43 -20.15
N SER A 89 -13.42 -7.82 -21.15
CA SER A 89 -12.29 -8.75 -20.93
C SER A 89 -11.28 -8.22 -19.91
N LEU A 90 -10.97 -6.92 -19.92
CA LEU A 90 -10.08 -6.32 -18.91
C LEU A 90 -10.69 -6.41 -17.50
N LEU A 91 -11.98 -6.11 -17.37
CA LEU A 91 -12.69 -6.17 -16.08
C LEU A 91 -12.81 -7.62 -15.57
N GLN A 92 -13.00 -8.58 -16.47
CA GLN A 92 -12.92 -10.02 -16.16
C GLN A 92 -11.53 -10.41 -15.65
N ASP A 93 -10.46 -9.93 -16.27
CA ASP A 93 -9.05 -10.19 -15.88
C ASP A 93 -8.56 -9.33 -14.69
N SER A 94 -9.40 -8.45 -14.12
CA SER A 94 -9.00 -7.50 -13.06
C SER A 94 -8.49 -8.17 -11.77
N TRP A 95 -8.89 -9.41 -11.51
CA TRP A 95 -8.37 -10.23 -10.42
C TRP A 95 -6.86 -10.45 -10.49
N THR A 96 -6.25 -10.40 -11.68
CA THR A 96 -4.79 -10.50 -11.87
C THR A 96 -4.04 -9.33 -11.21
N HIS A 97 -4.74 -8.24 -10.86
CA HIS A 97 -4.22 -7.12 -10.08
C HIS A 97 -4.60 -7.18 -8.59
N GLY A 98 -5.26 -8.23 -8.13
CA GLY A 98 -5.83 -8.31 -6.78
C GLY A 98 -7.04 -7.38 -6.58
N LEU A 99 -7.84 -7.16 -7.63
CA LEU A 99 -9.14 -6.49 -7.58
C LEU A 99 -10.27 -7.53 -7.65
N ASN A 100 -11.51 -7.16 -7.34
CA ASN A 100 -12.66 -8.05 -7.41
C ASN A 100 -13.50 -7.76 -8.68
N PRO A 101 -13.54 -8.65 -9.70
CA PRO A 101 -14.34 -8.44 -10.90
C PRO A 101 -15.84 -8.19 -10.66
N ALA A 102 -16.38 -8.63 -9.52
CA ALA A 102 -17.78 -8.42 -9.18
C ALA A 102 -18.14 -6.93 -8.99
N ASP A 103 -17.21 -6.10 -8.53
CA ASP A 103 -17.41 -4.66 -8.31
C ASP A 103 -17.60 -3.86 -9.61
N TYR A 104 -17.24 -4.47 -10.74
CA TYR A 104 -17.26 -3.87 -12.07
C TYR A 104 -18.44 -4.38 -12.92
N HIS A 105 -19.52 -4.85 -12.27
CA HIS A 105 -20.76 -5.32 -12.91
C HIS A 105 -20.56 -6.44 -13.95
N VAL A 106 -19.42 -7.14 -13.93
CA VAL A 106 -18.95 -8.04 -15.00
C VAL A 106 -20.01 -9.08 -15.40
N THR A 107 -20.61 -9.76 -14.43
CA THR A 107 -21.64 -10.79 -14.65
C THR A 107 -22.89 -10.24 -15.37
N GLU A 108 -23.30 -9.01 -15.03
CA GLU A 108 -24.48 -8.37 -15.61
C GLU A 108 -24.20 -7.86 -17.02
N ILE A 109 -23.07 -7.16 -17.20
CA ILE A 109 -22.61 -6.65 -18.50
C ILE A 109 -22.40 -7.80 -19.50
N GLU A 110 -21.77 -8.90 -19.07
CA GLU A 110 -21.56 -10.09 -19.89
C GLU A 110 -22.88 -10.68 -20.38
N ALA A 111 -23.85 -10.89 -19.48
CA ALA A 111 -25.16 -11.42 -19.83
C ALA A 111 -25.91 -10.50 -20.82
N MET A 112 -25.79 -9.18 -20.67
CA MET A 112 -26.40 -8.21 -21.60
C MET A 112 -25.75 -8.21 -22.99
N ILE A 113 -24.43 -8.34 -23.06
CA ILE A 113 -23.68 -8.43 -24.33
C ILE A 113 -23.97 -9.75 -25.06
N GLN A 114 -24.04 -10.87 -24.33
CA GLN A 114 -24.38 -12.18 -24.90
C GLN A 114 -25.85 -12.28 -25.30
N GLY A 115 -26.77 -11.69 -24.52
CA GLY A 115 -28.22 -11.73 -24.73
C GLY A 115 -28.75 -10.84 -25.86
N GLY A 116 -27.88 -10.17 -26.63
CA GLY A 116 -28.29 -9.40 -27.81
C GLY A 116 -28.82 -7.97 -27.53
N GLY A 117 -28.62 -7.43 -26.33
CA GLY A 117 -28.72 -5.99 -26.07
C GLY A 117 -30.12 -5.36 -26.22
N THR A 118 -31.14 -5.89 -25.54
CA THR A 118 -32.48 -5.26 -25.51
C THR A 118 -32.56 -3.95 -24.73
N ASP A 119 -31.61 -3.67 -23.84
CA ASP A 119 -31.50 -2.43 -23.06
C ASP A 119 -30.11 -1.80 -23.22
N GLU A 120 -29.92 -1.09 -24.33
CA GLU A 120 -28.67 -0.36 -24.61
C GLU A 120 -28.38 0.71 -23.55
N THR A 121 -29.40 1.35 -22.97
CA THR A 121 -29.21 2.44 -22.00
C THR A 121 -28.59 1.90 -20.71
N ARG A 122 -29.10 0.77 -20.20
CA ARG A 122 -28.52 0.09 -19.03
C ARG A 122 -27.09 -0.40 -19.29
N LEU A 123 -26.84 -1.02 -20.44
CA LEU A 123 -25.49 -1.51 -20.78
C LEU A 123 -24.48 -0.35 -20.87
N GLU A 124 -24.85 0.75 -21.52
CA GLU A 124 -24.03 1.96 -21.68
C GLU A 124 -23.68 2.61 -20.33
N LEU A 125 -24.60 2.62 -19.37
CA LEU A 125 -24.35 3.19 -18.04
C LEU A 125 -23.58 2.23 -17.12
N LEU A 126 -23.85 0.93 -17.14
CA LEU A 126 -23.09 -0.06 -16.36
C LEU A 126 -21.63 -0.16 -16.83
N MET A 127 -21.39 -0.16 -18.14
CA MET A 127 -20.03 -0.11 -18.69
C MET A 127 -19.26 1.14 -18.22
N THR A 128 -19.91 2.31 -18.25
CA THR A 128 -19.29 3.56 -17.78
C THR A 128 -19.05 3.57 -16.28
N ASP A 129 -19.96 3.03 -15.46
CA ASP A 129 -19.75 2.90 -14.00
C ASP A 129 -18.63 1.91 -13.67
N ALA A 130 -18.57 0.77 -14.37
CA ALA A 130 -17.53 -0.23 -14.21
C ALA A 130 -16.13 0.33 -14.55
N VAL A 131 -16.03 1.08 -15.64
CA VAL A 131 -14.81 1.81 -16.03
C VAL A 131 -14.42 2.86 -14.99
N ALA A 132 -15.38 3.63 -14.47
CA ALA A 132 -15.14 4.64 -13.44
C ALA A 132 -14.58 4.03 -12.15
N ARG A 133 -15.14 2.90 -11.71
CA ARG A 133 -14.67 2.14 -10.54
C ARG A 133 -13.27 1.57 -10.75
N TYR A 134 -13.07 0.78 -11.80
CA TYR A 134 -11.76 0.18 -12.13
C TYR A 134 -10.67 1.25 -12.25
N GLY A 135 -10.95 2.36 -12.92
CA GLY A 135 -9.97 3.44 -13.09
C GLY A 135 -9.60 4.11 -11.77
N ARG A 136 -10.54 4.24 -10.81
CA ARG A 136 -10.24 4.71 -9.44
C ARG A 136 -9.41 3.70 -8.68
N ASP A 137 -9.84 2.44 -8.68
CA ASP A 137 -9.20 1.36 -7.92
C ASP A 137 -7.77 1.08 -8.36
N MET A 138 -7.49 1.21 -9.67
CA MET A 138 -6.17 0.97 -10.22
C MET A 138 -5.18 2.11 -9.94
N SER A 139 -5.66 3.34 -9.74
CA SER A 139 -4.85 4.56 -9.81
C SER A 139 -4.47 5.20 -8.48
N GLY A 140 -4.77 4.57 -7.33
CA GLY A 140 -4.36 5.09 -6.03
C GLY A 140 -4.93 4.32 -4.83
N ILE A 141 -4.88 4.93 -3.65
CA ILE A 141 -5.42 4.33 -2.41
C ILE A 141 -6.95 4.34 -2.39
N ARG A 142 -7.55 3.20 -2.71
CA ARG A 142 -9.01 3.01 -2.79
C ARG A 142 -9.69 2.74 -1.45
N VAL A 143 -8.91 2.32 -0.44
CA VAL A 143 -9.38 2.05 0.92
C VAL A 143 -9.21 3.23 1.88
N ASN A 144 -9.90 3.19 3.02
CA ASN A 144 -9.66 4.15 4.10
C ASN A 144 -8.23 3.97 4.67
N ALA A 145 -7.35 4.95 4.41
CA ALA A 145 -5.96 4.90 4.83
C ALA A 145 -5.79 4.65 6.34
N ALA A 146 -6.52 5.34 7.20
CA ALA A 146 -6.42 5.17 8.65
C ALA A 146 -6.87 3.76 9.11
N ALA A 147 -7.89 3.19 8.46
CA ALA A 147 -8.29 1.80 8.67
C ALA A 147 -7.15 0.84 8.29
N ALA A 148 -6.40 1.12 7.22
CA ALA A 148 -5.20 0.38 6.79
C ALA A 148 -3.92 0.69 7.59
N ASN A 149 -3.97 1.52 8.65
CA ASN A 149 -2.81 2.02 9.42
C ASN A 149 -1.87 2.98 8.66
N GLU A 150 -2.38 3.58 7.60
CA GLU A 150 -1.70 4.50 6.70
C GLU A 150 -2.20 5.95 6.82
N HIS A 151 -1.46 6.88 6.22
CA HIS A 151 -1.83 8.30 6.17
C HIS A 151 -1.95 8.77 4.72
N ALA A 152 -3.18 9.08 4.29
CA ALA A 152 -3.52 9.37 2.89
C ALA A 152 -2.61 10.43 2.22
N LYS A 153 -2.13 11.43 2.96
CA LYS A 153 -1.29 12.52 2.42
C LYS A 153 0.07 12.10 1.85
N PHE A 154 0.55 10.87 2.13
CA PHE A 154 1.82 10.36 1.57
C PHE A 154 1.63 9.48 0.34
N TRP A 155 0.39 9.15 0.00
CA TRP A 155 0.04 8.11 -0.97
C TRP A 155 -0.82 8.68 -2.10
N ARG A 156 -0.63 8.16 -3.30
CA ARG A 156 -1.36 8.55 -4.51
C ARG A 156 -2.86 8.37 -4.29
N GLN A 157 -3.63 9.44 -4.50
CA GLN A 157 -5.09 9.38 -4.41
C GLN A 157 -5.68 8.85 -5.72
N PRO A 158 -6.81 8.12 -5.69
CA PRO A 158 -7.52 7.67 -6.89
C PRO A 158 -7.79 8.81 -7.87
N MET A 159 -7.62 8.53 -9.17
CA MET A 159 -7.96 9.45 -10.25
C MET A 159 -9.46 9.81 -10.21
N PRO A 160 -9.84 11.10 -10.33
CA PRO A 160 -11.24 11.49 -10.42
C PRO A 160 -11.98 10.78 -11.56
N VAL A 161 -13.27 10.47 -11.36
CA VAL A 161 -14.08 9.75 -12.38
C VAL A 161 -14.10 10.51 -13.71
N ALA A 162 -14.19 11.83 -13.68
CA ALA A 162 -14.16 12.66 -14.89
C ALA A 162 -12.86 12.44 -15.71
N ASP A 163 -11.71 12.34 -15.04
CA ASP A 163 -10.40 12.15 -15.69
C ASP A 163 -10.25 10.72 -16.24
N VAL A 164 -10.74 9.71 -15.50
CA VAL A 164 -10.83 8.31 -15.98
C VAL A 164 -11.66 8.24 -17.26
N LEU A 165 -12.88 8.80 -17.23
CA LEU A 165 -13.80 8.76 -18.37
C LEU A 165 -13.27 9.57 -19.57
N LEU A 166 -12.62 10.71 -19.33
CA LEU A 166 -11.96 11.49 -20.37
C LEU A 166 -10.82 10.70 -21.03
N ARG A 167 -9.92 10.10 -20.23
CA ARG A 167 -8.81 9.26 -20.73
C ARG A 167 -9.30 8.12 -21.62
N VAL A 168 -10.37 7.44 -21.20
CA VAL A 168 -10.98 6.32 -21.93
C VAL A 168 -11.66 6.80 -23.21
N ALA A 169 -12.45 7.87 -23.13
CA ALA A 169 -13.18 8.42 -24.28
C ALA A 169 -12.27 8.99 -25.37
N SER A 170 -11.10 9.51 -24.99
CA SER A 170 -10.08 10.04 -25.91
C SER A 170 -9.18 8.96 -26.51
N SER A 171 -9.22 7.71 -26.02
CA SER A 171 -8.36 6.63 -26.51
C SER A 171 -8.95 5.90 -27.73
N ALA A 172 -8.08 5.57 -28.68
CA ALA A 172 -8.38 4.59 -29.72
C ALA A 172 -8.53 3.18 -29.14
N ASP A 173 -7.74 2.86 -28.11
CA ASP A 173 -7.80 1.61 -27.34
C ASP A 173 -8.14 1.90 -25.86
N PRO A 174 -9.42 1.81 -25.49
CA PRO A 174 -9.87 1.89 -24.10
C PRO A 174 -9.27 0.85 -23.15
N LYS A 175 -8.97 -0.37 -23.62
CA LYS A 175 -8.39 -1.44 -22.79
C LYS A 175 -6.96 -1.07 -22.40
N ALA A 176 -6.11 -0.73 -23.38
CA ALA A 176 -4.74 -0.31 -23.11
C ALA A 176 -4.67 0.97 -22.27
N ALA A 177 -5.59 1.92 -22.46
CA ALA A 177 -5.65 3.15 -21.66
C ALA A 177 -5.93 2.87 -20.18
N LEU A 178 -6.79 1.89 -19.87
CA LEU A 178 -7.10 1.47 -18.50
C LEU A 178 -6.02 0.57 -17.90
N GLU A 179 -5.46 -0.37 -18.66
CA GLU A 179 -4.34 -1.21 -18.21
C GLU A 179 -3.10 -0.38 -17.85
N GLY A 180 -2.85 0.68 -18.64
CA GLY A 180 -1.81 1.68 -18.38
C GLY A 180 -2.10 2.64 -17.22
N LEU A 181 -3.08 2.35 -16.35
CA LEU A 181 -3.20 2.98 -15.01
C LEU A 181 -2.49 2.16 -13.92
N ALA A 182 -2.18 0.89 -14.18
CA ALA A 182 -1.47 0.04 -13.25
C ALA A 182 0.03 0.39 -13.20
N PRO A 183 0.75 0.18 -12.08
CA PRO A 183 2.20 0.39 -12.02
C PRO A 183 2.96 -0.46 -13.06
N GLN A 184 3.66 0.19 -13.99
CA GLN A 184 4.32 -0.47 -15.13
C GLN A 184 5.72 -1.07 -14.82
N ASN A 185 6.08 -1.23 -13.55
CA ASN A 185 7.41 -1.71 -13.16
C ASN A 185 7.48 -3.25 -13.09
N ASN A 186 8.68 -3.81 -13.32
CA ASN A 186 8.95 -5.26 -13.33
C ASN A 186 8.50 -5.97 -12.05
N PHE A 187 8.59 -5.33 -10.87
CA PHE A 187 8.17 -5.95 -9.61
C PHE A 187 6.65 -6.12 -9.54
N TYR A 188 5.87 -5.13 -10.00
CA TYR A 188 4.41 -5.26 -10.13
C TYR A 188 4.03 -6.37 -11.12
N GLY A 189 4.71 -6.44 -12.27
CA GLY A 189 4.53 -7.53 -13.24
C GLY A 189 4.74 -8.92 -12.62
N LYS A 190 5.85 -9.11 -11.90
CA LYS A 190 6.17 -10.38 -11.20
C LYS A 190 5.16 -10.76 -10.12
N LEU A 191 4.56 -9.79 -9.43
CA LEU A 191 3.47 -10.07 -8.49
C LEU A 191 2.18 -10.52 -9.19
N ARG A 192 1.87 -9.99 -10.38
CA ARG A 192 0.72 -10.49 -11.18
C ARG A 192 0.98 -11.91 -11.69
N GLU A 193 2.18 -12.17 -12.23
CA GLU A 193 2.62 -13.51 -12.64
C GLU A 193 2.48 -14.52 -11.49
N GLU A 194 2.91 -14.14 -10.28
CA GLU A 194 2.81 -14.97 -9.08
C GLU A 194 1.36 -15.21 -8.65
N LEU A 195 0.48 -14.20 -8.71
CA LEU A 195 -0.95 -14.37 -8.40
C LEU A 195 -1.63 -15.34 -9.39
N ILE A 196 -1.28 -15.26 -10.67
CA ILE A 196 -1.75 -16.17 -11.72
C ILE A 196 -1.18 -17.59 -11.53
N ARG A 197 0.09 -17.72 -11.10
CA ARG A 197 0.71 -19.01 -10.78
C ARG A 197 -0.01 -19.67 -9.61
N LEU A 198 -0.23 -18.92 -8.53
CA LEU A 198 -0.95 -19.40 -7.35
C LEU A 198 -2.38 -19.82 -7.72
N SER A 199 -3.18 -19.00 -8.42
CA SER A 199 -4.56 -19.36 -8.76
C SER A 199 -4.69 -20.61 -9.65
N ARG A 200 -3.61 -21.08 -10.28
CA ARG A 200 -3.54 -22.34 -11.06
C ARG A 200 -3.09 -23.54 -10.23
N GLU A 201 -2.47 -23.32 -9.08
CA GLU A 201 -1.97 -24.38 -8.21
C GLU A 201 -3.04 -24.76 -7.18
N ASN A 202 -3.23 -26.06 -6.99
CA ASN A 202 -4.07 -26.54 -5.89
C ASN A 202 -3.37 -26.29 -4.55
N ALA A 203 -4.17 -26.06 -3.50
CA ALA A 203 -3.74 -25.94 -2.10
C ALA A 203 -3.24 -27.28 -1.49
N LYS A 204 -2.32 -27.96 -2.20
CA LYS A 204 -1.85 -29.35 -2.01
C LYS A 204 -1.42 -29.70 -0.59
N PHE A 205 -1.01 -28.70 0.19
CA PHE A 205 -0.48 -28.86 1.52
C PHE A 205 -1.27 -28.09 2.59
N ASP A 206 -2.42 -27.50 2.29
CA ASP A 206 -3.15 -26.70 3.28
C ASP A 206 -3.88 -27.59 4.30
N ASP A 207 -4.34 -28.78 3.87
CA ASP A 207 -4.94 -29.81 4.74
C ASP A 207 -4.04 -30.31 5.88
N ILE A 208 -2.72 -30.10 5.78
CA ILE A 208 -1.73 -30.49 6.79
C ILE A 208 -1.24 -29.32 7.65
N LEU A 209 -1.82 -28.11 7.48
CA LEU A 209 -1.48 -26.93 8.25
C LEU A 209 -2.45 -26.69 9.42
N PRO A 210 -2.00 -26.01 10.49
CA PRO A 210 -0.61 -25.70 10.79
C PRO A 210 0.14 -26.94 11.30
N ILE A 211 1.37 -27.13 10.81
CA ILE A 211 2.36 -28.05 11.38
C ILE A 211 2.63 -27.65 12.83
N LYS A 212 2.41 -28.58 13.76
CA LYS A 212 2.63 -28.39 15.20
C LYS A 212 3.82 -29.23 15.64
N LEU A 213 4.83 -28.59 16.25
CA LEU A 213 6.06 -29.24 16.75
C LEU A 213 6.23 -29.03 18.28
N GLY A 214 5.14 -29.14 19.04
CA GLY A 214 5.17 -29.02 20.50
C GLY A 214 5.47 -27.62 21.06
N GLY A 215 5.50 -26.57 20.22
CA GLY A 215 5.68 -25.18 20.65
C GLY A 215 7.11 -24.78 21.03
N ARG A 216 8.10 -25.66 20.80
CA ARG A 216 9.53 -25.37 20.99
C ARG A 216 10.28 -25.32 19.66
N THR A 217 11.48 -24.76 19.68
CA THR A 217 12.46 -24.94 18.59
C THR A 217 12.79 -26.43 18.45
N PHE A 218 12.83 -26.90 17.20
CA PHE A 218 12.88 -28.31 16.86
C PHE A 218 14.15 -28.60 16.02
N TYR A 219 14.97 -29.53 16.50
CA TYR A 219 16.34 -29.80 16.03
C TYR A 219 16.46 -31.19 15.40
N PRO A 220 17.41 -31.42 14.47
CA PRO A 220 17.72 -32.76 13.99
C PRO A 220 17.92 -33.75 15.15
N GLY A 221 17.29 -34.92 15.04
CA GLY A 221 17.19 -35.93 16.09
C GLY A 221 15.94 -35.84 16.99
N ASP A 222 15.22 -34.72 17.02
CA ASP A 222 13.96 -34.59 17.78
C ASP A 222 12.85 -35.52 17.24
N ARG A 223 11.88 -35.86 18.10
CA ARG A 223 10.71 -36.68 17.76
C ARG A 223 9.40 -35.97 18.07
N HIS A 224 8.46 -35.95 17.10
CA HIS A 224 7.10 -35.45 17.28
C HIS A 224 6.18 -35.92 16.13
N GLN A 225 4.91 -36.22 16.43
CA GLN A 225 3.88 -36.57 15.42
C GLN A 225 3.79 -35.59 14.23
N GLY A 226 4.05 -34.31 14.47
CA GLY A 226 4.04 -33.25 13.44
C GLY A 226 5.20 -33.31 12.43
N VAL A 227 6.21 -34.14 12.64
CA VAL A 227 7.29 -34.36 11.65
C VAL A 227 6.75 -34.99 10.37
N LYS A 228 5.65 -35.75 10.45
CA LYS A 228 4.92 -36.26 9.30
C LYS A 228 4.42 -35.13 8.39
N SER A 229 3.73 -34.13 8.95
CA SER A 229 3.27 -32.95 8.23
C SER A 229 4.44 -32.10 7.70
N LEU A 230 5.52 -31.95 8.50
CA LEU A 230 6.75 -31.27 8.06
C LEU A 230 7.34 -31.94 6.80
N ARG A 231 7.47 -33.27 6.82
CA ARG A 231 7.99 -34.06 5.70
C ARG A 231 7.10 -33.98 4.47
N GLN A 232 5.78 -34.10 4.65
CA GLN A 232 4.81 -33.94 3.57
C GLN A 232 4.91 -32.55 2.91
N ARG A 233 4.97 -31.48 3.71
CA ARG A 233 5.13 -30.09 3.23
C ARG A 233 6.44 -29.87 2.47
N LEU A 234 7.50 -30.59 2.83
CA LEU A 234 8.83 -30.53 2.21
C LEU A 234 9.05 -31.56 1.09
N GLY A 235 8.06 -32.39 0.76
CA GLY A 235 8.21 -33.46 -0.24
C GLY A 235 9.17 -34.59 0.17
N VAL A 236 9.45 -34.76 1.46
CA VAL A 236 10.38 -35.78 1.98
C VAL A 236 9.66 -37.12 2.13
N GLU A 237 10.06 -38.10 1.32
CA GLU A 237 9.62 -39.49 1.48
C GLU A 237 10.14 -40.09 2.80
N TYR A 238 9.28 -40.84 3.48
CA TYR A 238 9.61 -41.54 4.72
C TYR A 238 8.93 -42.92 4.76
N ASN A 239 9.56 -43.84 5.49
CA ASN A 239 8.98 -45.17 5.74
C ASN A 239 8.09 -45.11 6.99
N SER A 240 6.84 -45.57 6.88
CA SER A 240 5.87 -45.58 7.99
C SER A 240 6.07 -46.72 8.99
N VAL A 241 6.94 -47.69 8.69
CA VAL A 241 7.22 -48.82 9.57
C VAL A 241 8.13 -48.39 10.76
N TYR A 242 7.78 -48.83 11.97
CA TYR A 242 8.52 -48.62 13.24
C TYR A 242 8.69 -47.18 13.75
N GLY A 243 7.73 -46.28 13.49
CA GLY A 243 7.73 -44.94 14.11
C GLY A 243 8.92 -44.07 13.72
N ALA A 244 9.57 -44.38 12.59
CA ALA A 244 10.56 -43.52 11.96
C ALA A 244 9.91 -42.26 11.36
N GLU A 245 8.60 -42.27 11.09
CA GLU A 245 7.84 -41.15 10.55
C GLU A 245 7.82 -39.90 11.45
N GLU A 246 7.98 -40.08 12.77
CA GLU A 246 8.04 -38.99 13.76
C GLU A 246 9.44 -38.44 14.04
N LEU A 247 10.50 -39.10 13.54
CA LEU A 247 11.89 -38.71 13.79
C LEU A 247 12.35 -37.64 12.80
N TYR A 248 12.93 -36.56 13.32
CA TYR A 248 13.59 -35.53 12.53
C TYR A 248 14.97 -36.03 12.06
N ASP A 249 15.02 -36.80 10.98
CA ASP A 249 16.25 -37.37 10.43
C ASP A 249 17.04 -36.42 9.51
N ASP A 250 18.26 -36.83 9.16
CA ASP A 250 19.19 -36.07 8.30
C ASP A 250 18.58 -35.70 6.94
N LYS A 251 17.73 -36.57 6.37
CA LYS A 251 17.00 -36.29 5.11
C LYS A 251 16.06 -35.10 5.27
N THR A 252 15.28 -35.10 6.35
CA THR A 252 14.36 -34.01 6.65
C THR A 252 15.14 -32.74 7.00
N ALA A 253 16.28 -32.84 7.70
CA ALA A 253 17.14 -31.71 8.02
C ALA A 253 17.74 -31.07 6.76
N ALA A 254 18.18 -31.88 5.79
CA ALA A 254 18.62 -31.41 4.48
C ALA A 254 17.50 -30.68 3.71
N ALA A 255 16.27 -31.19 3.77
CA ALA A 255 15.11 -30.52 3.15
C ALA A 255 14.75 -29.20 3.85
N VAL A 256 14.83 -29.13 5.18
CA VAL A 256 14.67 -27.86 5.93
C VAL A 256 15.77 -26.87 5.58
N MET A 257 17.04 -27.29 5.48
CA MET A 257 18.13 -26.44 5.02
C MET A 257 17.94 -25.92 3.57
N ALA A 258 17.36 -26.75 2.69
CA ALA A 258 17.00 -26.33 1.34
C ALA A 258 15.88 -25.28 1.35
N PHE A 259 14.79 -25.54 2.08
CA PHE A 259 13.68 -24.61 2.28
C PHE A 259 14.12 -23.28 2.91
N GLN A 260 14.98 -23.33 3.94
CA GLN A 260 15.57 -22.15 4.57
C GLN A 260 16.36 -21.31 3.56
N ARG A 261 17.24 -21.95 2.77
CA ARG A 261 18.02 -21.27 1.72
C ARG A 261 17.13 -20.62 0.66
N GLU A 262 16.09 -21.31 0.20
CA GLU A 262 15.10 -20.80 -0.75
C GLU A 262 14.35 -19.57 -0.20
N HIS A 263 14.04 -19.58 1.10
CA HIS A 263 13.33 -18.50 1.79
C HIS A 263 14.26 -17.46 2.45
N ASN A 264 15.55 -17.44 2.08
CA ASN A 264 16.56 -16.52 2.58
C ASN A 264 16.66 -16.47 4.13
N LEU A 265 16.53 -17.64 4.77
CA LEU A 265 16.84 -17.90 6.16
C LEU A 265 18.23 -18.57 6.28
N ASP A 266 18.81 -18.49 7.47
CA ASP A 266 20.02 -19.25 7.81
C ASP A 266 19.75 -20.77 7.62
N PRO A 267 20.48 -21.48 6.74
CA PRO A 267 20.21 -22.89 6.42
C PRO A 267 20.89 -23.81 7.44
N ASP A 268 20.43 -23.74 8.69
CA ASP A 268 20.97 -24.47 9.84
C ASP A 268 20.26 -25.81 10.13
N GLY A 269 19.15 -26.10 9.44
CA GLY A 269 18.32 -27.29 9.68
C GLY A 269 17.49 -27.20 10.95
N VAL A 270 17.38 -26.04 11.60
CA VAL A 270 16.62 -25.84 12.82
C VAL A 270 15.24 -25.27 12.49
N VAL A 271 14.18 -26.01 12.86
CA VAL A 271 12.81 -25.51 12.73
C VAL A 271 12.50 -24.63 13.95
N GLY A 272 13.07 -23.43 13.94
CA GLY A 272 12.73 -22.34 14.85
C GLY A 272 11.44 -21.62 14.44
N PRO A 273 10.99 -20.62 15.23
CA PRO A 273 9.73 -19.92 14.99
C PRO A 273 9.60 -19.29 13.59
N LYS A 274 10.71 -18.84 12.98
CA LYS A 274 10.73 -18.28 11.62
C LYS A 274 10.48 -19.34 10.56
N THR A 275 11.28 -20.40 10.57
CA THR A 275 11.14 -21.56 9.66
C THR A 275 9.73 -22.13 9.76
N LEU A 276 9.22 -22.32 10.98
CA LEU A 276 7.87 -22.84 11.21
C LEU A 276 6.76 -21.90 10.72
N ALA A 277 6.93 -20.58 10.85
CA ALA A 277 5.95 -19.61 10.34
C ALA A 277 5.85 -19.61 8.80
N LEU A 278 6.97 -19.79 8.09
CA LEU A 278 6.97 -19.91 6.63
C LEU A 278 6.43 -21.26 6.16
N LEU A 279 6.79 -22.36 6.85
CA LEU A 279 6.24 -23.69 6.58
C LEU A 279 4.72 -23.75 6.77
N ASN A 280 4.20 -22.95 7.73
CA ASN A 280 2.77 -22.85 8.05
C ASN A 280 2.01 -21.78 7.24
N ARG A 281 2.62 -21.21 6.19
CA ARG A 281 1.92 -20.32 5.28
C ARG A 281 1.02 -21.14 4.35
N SER A 282 -0.29 -20.96 4.43
CA SER A 282 -1.25 -21.57 3.51
C SER A 282 -1.13 -20.99 2.11
N HIS A 283 -1.67 -21.69 1.11
CA HIS A 283 -1.79 -21.17 -0.25
C HIS A 283 -2.56 -19.83 -0.25
N ARG A 284 -3.63 -19.75 0.54
CA ARG A 284 -4.41 -18.53 0.75
C ARG A 284 -3.58 -17.39 1.32
N ASP A 285 -2.75 -17.64 2.35
CA ASP A 285 -1.85 -16.63 2.91
C ASP A 285 -0.85 -16.09 1.87
N GLN A 286 -0.38 -16.93 0.93
CA GLN A 286 0.49 -16.50 -0.17
C GLN A 286 -0.25 -15.55 -1.13
N MET A 287 -1.48 -15.90 -1.52
CA MET A 287 -2.31 -15.03 -2.36
C MET A 287 -2.62 -13.70 -1.66
N GLU A 288 -3.04 -13.75 -0.39
CA GLU A 288 -3.28 -12.56 0.45
C GLU A 288 -2.04 -11.65 0.52
N GLN A 289 -0.85 -12.23 0.67
CA GLN A 289 0.40 -11.48 0.68
C GLN A 289 0.68 -10.82 -0.68
N VAL A 290 0.50 -11.53 -1.81
CA VAL A 290 0.69 -10.97 -3.16
C VAL A 290 -0.29 -9.82 -3.42
N ILE A 291 -1.57 -10.01 -3.10
CA ILE A 291 -2.64 -9.00 -3.25
C ILE A 291 -2.31 -7.74 -2.41
N ALA A 292 -1.87 -7.91 -1.16
CA ALA A 292 -1.49 -6.79 -0.30
C ALA A 292 -0.31 -5.96 -0.86
N ASN A 293 0.66 -6.61 -1.53
CA ASN A 293 1.80 -5.90 -2.14
C ASN A 293 1.42 -5.26 -3.49
N LEU A 294 0.55 -5.88 -4.29
CA LEU A 294 -0.06 -5.26 -5.49
C LEU A 294 -0.81 -3.98 -5.14
N GLU A 295 -1.65 -4.02 -4.09
CA GLU A 295 -2.41 -2.87 -3.59
C GLU A 295 -1.48 -1.74 -3.13
N ARG A 296 -0.46 -2.03 -2.31
CA ARG A 296 0.50 -1.01 -1.86
C ARG A 296 1.31 -0.38 -2.98
N LEU A 297 1.59 -1.12 -4.06
CA LEU A 297 2.31 -0.56 -5.22
C LEU A 297 1.46 0.46 -6.00
N ARG A 298 0.13 0.31 -6.05
CA ARG A 298 -0.78 1.33 -6.64
C ARG A 298 -0.77 2.65 -5.89
N TRP A 299 -0.50 2.61 -4.58
CA TRP A 299 -0.44 3.78 -3.71
C TRP A 299 0.83 4.63 -3.86
N MET A 300 1.86 4.08 -4.50
CA MET A 300 3.14 4.77 -4.70
C MET A 300 3.15 5.53 -6.03
N ASP A 301 3.91 6.62 -6.07
CA ASP A 301 4.27 7.25 -7.35
C ASP A 301 5.03 6.25 -8.23
N GLU A 302 4.60 6.11 -9.49
CA GLU A 302 5.23 5.22 -10.47
C GLU A 302 6.65 5.66 -10.78
N GLU A 303 6.82 6.95 -11.12
CA GLU A 303 8.10 7.58 -11.32
C GLU A 303 8.74 7.94 -9.97
N LYS A 304 9.94 7.42 -9.72
CA LYS A 304 10.81 7.84 -8.62
C LYS A 304 11.91 8.70 -9.22
N PRO A 305 12.34 9.78 -8.56
CA PRO A 305 13.48 10.56 -9.06
C PRO A 305 14.73 9.69 -9.10
N ASP A 306 15.71 10.07 -9.92
CA ASP A 306 16.97 9.34 -10.06
C ASP A 306 17.72 9.14 -8.73
N ARG A 307 17.49 10.04 -7.76
CA ARG A 307 18.12 10.04 -6.44
C ARG A 307 17.11 9.97 -5.30
N TYR A 308 17.21 8.93 -4.47
CA TYR A 308 16.39 8.77 -3.26
C TYR A 308 17.02 7.80 -2.25
N ILE A 309 16.49 7.78 -1.03
CA ILE A 309 16.69 6.67 -0.09
C ILE A 309 15.38 5.92 0.08
N MET A 310 15.43 4.59 0.14
CA MET A 310 14.28 3.74 0.45
C MET A 310 14.61 2.80 1.61
N VAL A 311 13.74 2.77 2.62
CA VAL A 311 13.78 1.84 3.74
C VAL A 311 12.57 0.93 3.65
N ASN A 312 12.77 -0.37 3.46
CA ASN A 312 11.69 -1.35 3.53
C ASN A 312 11.63 -1.97 4.93
N ILE A 313 10.51 -1.75 5.63
CA ILE A 313 10.35 -2.13 7.04
C ILE A 313 10.37 -3.66 7.24
N PRO A 314 9.59 -4.48 6.51
CA PRO A 314 9.66 -5.95 6.58
C PRO A 314 11.04 -6.55 6.31
N SER A 315 11.73 -6.12 5.23
CA SER A 315 13.06 -6.66 4.90
C SER A 315 14.16 -6.16 5.84
N GLN A 316 13.91 -5.06 6.55
CA GLN A 316 14.84 -4.42 7.48
C GLN A 316 16.14 -4.01 6.74
N THR A 317 15.97 -3.44 5.55
CA THR A 317 17.03 -2.98 4.64
C THR A 317 16.78 -1.53 4.22
N LEU A 318 17.87 -0.80 4.02
CA LEU A 318 17.89 0.50 3.36
C LEU A 318 18.69 0.39 2.06
N TRP A 319 18.16 0.98 0.98
CA TRP A 319 18.89 1.25 -0.27
C TRP A 319 18.98 2.75 -0.51
N ALA A 320 20.18 3.24 -0.81
CA ALA A 320 20.41 4.59 -1.33
C ALA A 320 20.63 4.47 -2.83
N VAL A 321 19.82 5.16 -3.61
CA VAL A 321 19.78 5.07 -5.08
C VAL A 321 20.18 6.41 -5.67
N ASP A 322 21.12 6.42 -6.62
CA ASP A 322 21.48 7.59 -7.43
C ASP A 322 21.61 7.16 -8.90
N GLN A 323 21.15 7.99 -9.83
CA GLN A 323 21.07 7.68 -11.27
C GLN A 323 20.43 6.30 -11.56
N GLY A 324 19.39 5.96 -10.79
CA GLY A 324 18.67 4.69 -10.92
C GLY A 324 19.43 3.43 -10.45
N LYS A 325 20.63 3.58 -9.87
CA LYS A 325 21.47 2.48 -9.37
C LYS A 325 21.58 2.52 -7.85
N VAL A 326 21.60 1.35 -7.22
CA VAL A 326 21.90 1.23 -5.78
C VAL A 326 23.37 1.62 -5.55
N ALA A 327 23.59 2.74 -4.87
CA ALA A 327 24.90 3.23 -4.45
C ALA A 327 25.31 2.60 -3.10
N TYR A 328 24.35 2.46 -2.18
CA TYR A 328 24.56 1.78 -0.89
C TYR A 328 23.36 0.88 -0.56
N GLU A 329 23.64 -0.27 0.05
CA GLU A 329 22.65 -1.19 0.59
C GLU A 329 23.10 -1.63 1.98
N MET A 330 22.24 -1.49 2.99
CA MET A 330 22.62 -1.83 4.37
C MET A 330 21.45 -2.36 5.23
N PRO A 331 21.72 -3.27 6.18
CA PRO A 331 20.77 -3.62 7.22
C PRO A 331 20.35 -2.42 8.07
N VAL A 332 19.08 -2.36 8.46
CA VAL A 332 18.56 -1.41 9.44
C VAL A 332 17.88 -2.10 10.62
N ILE A 333 17.74 -1.38 11.75
CA ILE A 333 16.88 -1.76 12.88
C ILE A 333 15.66 -0.84 12.87
N VAL A 334 14.47 -1.43 12.88
CA VAL A 334 13.17 -0.75 12.86
C VAL A 334 12.45 -0.94 14.20
N GLY A 335 11.26 -0.33 14.33
CA GLY A 335 10.42 -0.40 15.53
C GLY A 335 10.03 -1.82 15.95
N LYS A 336 9.66 -1.97 17.23
CA LYS A 336 8.98 -3.17 17.75
C LYS A 336 7.50 -3.20 17.31
N PRO A 337 6.82 -4.36 17.30
CA PRO A 337 5.40 -4.45 16.97
C PRO A 337 4.48 -3.53 17.79
N GLU A 338 4.85 -3.18 19.02
CA GLU A 338 4.11 -2.26 19.90
C GLU A 338 4.48 -0.78 19.70
N ARG A 339 5.51 -0.50 18.89
CA ARG A 339 6.09 0.83 18.60
C ARG A 339 6.60 0.87 17.15
N GLN A 340 5.67 0.60 16.24
CA GLN A 340 5.95 0.36 14.84
C GLN A 340 6.57 1.60 14.17
N THR A 341 7.63 1.39 13.38
CA THR A 341 8.02 2.36 12.35
C THR A 341 6.84 2.51 11.37
N LYS A 342 6.43 3.74 11.07
CA LYS A 342 5.36 4.02 10.10
C LYS A 342 5.93 4.05 8.68
N ALA A 343 5.11 3.66 7.71
CA ALA A 343 5.37 3.93 6.31
C ALA A 343 4.97 5.39 5.99
N PHE A 344 5.83 6.11 5.26
CA PHE A 344 5.61 7.50 4.82
C PHE A 344 6.71 7.95 3.85
N ARG A 345 6.50 9.13 3.24
CA ARG A 345 7.50 9.86 2.47
C ARG A 345 7.92 11.13 3.21
N ALA A 346 9.22 11.45 3.20
CA ALA A 346 9.74 12.74 3.65
C ALA A 346 10.85 13.23 2.72
N GLU A 347 11.38 14.42 2.97
CA GLU A 347 12.56 14.95 2.29
C GLU A 347 13.76 14.91 3.22
N ILE A 348 14.91 14.46 2.71
CA ILE A 348 16.20 14.61 3.35
C ILE A 348 16.73 16.01 3.06
N LYS A 349 17.10 16.73 4.12
CA LYS A 349 17.60 18.12 4.08
C LYS A 349 19.06 18.25 4.51
N GLY A 350 19.70 17.16 4.94
CA GLY A 350 21.11 17.15 5.38
C GLY A 350 21.40 16.13 6.48
N ILE A 351 22.52 16.34 7.16
CA ILE A 351 23.03 15.49 8.25
C ILE A 351 23.29 16.34 9.51
N ARG A 352 22.97 15.79 10.69
CA ARG A 352 23.44 16.27 11.99
C ARG A 352 24.51 15.31 12.52
N PHE A 353 25.73 15.80 12.61
CA PHE A 353 26.85 15.13 13.27
C PHE A 353 26.82 15.36 14.77
N ASN A 354 27.28 14.38 15.54
CA ASN A 354 27.32 14.33 17.01
C ASN A 354 26.01 14.85 17.66
N PRO A 355 24.85 14.25 17.36
CA PRO A 355 23.55 14.76 17.79
C PRO A 355 23.34 14.63 19.30
N ASN A 356 22.83 15.69 19.93
CA ASN A 356 22.15 15.56 21.22
C ASN A 356 20.83 14.79 21.03
N TRP A 357 20.50 13.90 21.98
CA TRP A 357 19.24 13.17 21.99
C TRP A 357 18.30 13.72 23.05
N THR A 358 17.26 14.44 22.60
CA THR A 358 16.10 14.74 23.44
C THR A 358 15.17 13.53 23.44
N VAL A 359 14.90 12.99 24.64
CA VAL A 359 14.10 11.77 24.81
C VAL A 359 12.63 12.07 24.48
N PRO A 360 12.00 11.35 23.54
CA PRO A 360 10.60 11.57 23.19
C PRO A 360 9.66 11.09 24.30
N MET A 361 8.50 11.72 24.42
CA MET A 361 7.54 11.50 25.52
C MET A 361 7.14 10.02 25.69
N GLY A 362 6.99 9.27 24.60
CA GLY A 362 6.69 7.84 24.64
C GLY A 362 7.76 7.01 25.37
N ILE A 363 9.04 7.35 25.22
CA ILE A 363 10.16 6.67 25.90
C ILE A 363 10.22 7.12 27.37
N LYS A 364 10.02 8.41 27.65
CA LYS A 364 9.95 8.91 29.04
C LYS A 364 8.91 8.14 29.85
N MET A 365 7.69 8.00 29.32
CA MET A 365 6.59 7.36 30.04
C MET A 365 6.66 5.84 30.08
N LYS A 366 7.11 5.17 28.99
CA LYS A 366 7.05 3.71 28.87
C LYS A 366 8.35 2.98 29.25
N ASP A 367 9.50 3.64 29.15
CA ASP A 367 10.81 3.00 29.38
C ASP A 367 11.53 3.57 30.61
N PHE A 368 11.43 4.87 30.85
CA PHE A 368 12.21 5.55 31.90
C PHE A 368 11.43 5.71 33.20
N LEU A 369 10.17 6.14 33.15
CA LEU A 369 9.33 6.31 34.34
C LEU A 369 9.22 5.05 35.22
N PRO A 370 9.06 3.82 34.69
CA PRO A 370 9.09 2.61 35.53
C PRO A 370 10.40 2.48 36.30
N LYS A 371 11.54 2.71 35.63
CA LYS A 371 12.87 2.59 36.24
C LYS A 371 13.18 3.72 37.21
N LEU A 372 12.70 4.93 36.95
CA LEU A 372 12.84 6.09 37.84
C LEU A 372 12.05 5.97 39.14
N ARG A 373 10.98 5.15 39.14
CA ARG A 373 10.24 4.77 40.36
C ARG A 373 10.98 3.74 41.20
N GLU A 374 11.87 2.96 40.60
CA GLU A 374 12.73 1.98 41.28
C GLU A 374 14.05 2.64 41.74
N ASP A 375 14.66 3.46 40.87
CA ASP A 375 15.92 4.18 41.08
C ASP A 375 15.86 5.59 40.45
N PRO A 376 15.67 6.66 41.25
CA PRO A 376 15.67 8.04 40.78
C PRO A 376 16.99 8.49 40.12
N THR A 377 18.10 7.78 40.35
CA THR A 377 19.42 8.07 39.77
C THR A 377 19.65 7.41 38.40
N TYR A 378 18.74 6.56 37.93
CA TYR A 378 18.85 5.80 36.68
C TYR A 378 19.26 6.65 35.47
N LEU A 379 18.80 7.89 35.36
CA LEU A 379 19.13 8.77 34.23
C LEU A 379 20.56 9.35 34.29
N SER A 380 21.05 9.71 35.48
CA SER A 380 22.43 10.24 35.61
C SER A 380 23.46 9.15 35.33
N GLN A 381 23.20 7.90 35.75
CA GLN A 381 23.97 6.71 35.39
C GLN A 381 24.05 6.47 33.86
N LYS A 382 23.10 7.00 33.08
CA LYS A 382 23.07 6.92 31.60
C LYS A 382 23.56 8.20 30.91
N GLY A 383 24.05 9.18 31.66
CA GLY A 383 24.47 10.48 31.13
C GLY A 383 23.31 11.30 30.55
N ILE A 384 22.10 11.12 31.08
CA ILE A 384 20.89 11.83 30.67
C ILE A 384 20.59 12.92 31.71
N GLU A 385 20.66 14.17 31.27
CA GLU A 385 20.39 15.34 32.10
C GLU A 385 18.89 15.68 32.07
N ILE A 386 18.31 15.99 33.23
CA ILE A 386 16.93 16.41 33.35
C ILE A 386 16.90 17.94 33.45
N TYR A 387 16.03 18.56 32.65
CA TYR A 387 15.83 20.00 32.63
C TYR A 387 14.36 20.36 32.83
N GLN A 388 14.09 21.45 33.52
CA GLN A 388 12.75 22.04 33.63
C GLN A 388 12.76 23.47 33.08
N GLY A 389 11.68 23.87 32.41
CA GLY A 389 11.56 25.18 31.78
C GLY A 389 12.29 25.30 30.45
N THR A 390 12.18 26.48 29.83
CA THR A 390 12.70 26.76 28.48
C THR A 390 13.52 28.05 28.45
N GLY A 391 14.34 28.22 27.41
CA GLY A 391 15.15 29.42 27.20
C GLY A 391 16.04 29.76 28.41
N LYS A 392 16.02 31.02 28.84
CA LYS A 392 16.79 31.51 29.99
C LYS A 392 16.36 30.93 31.35
N ASN A 393 15.14 30.39 31.44
CA ASN A 393 14.61 29.81 32.68
C ASN A 393 14.85 28.30 32.77
N ARG A 394 15.58 27.72 31.80
CA ARG A 394 15.92 26.30 31.79
C ARG A 394 16.95 25.99 32.88
N ARG A 395 16.53 25.27 33.92
CA ARG A 395 17.41 24.75 34.98
C ARG A 395 17.60 23.25 34.84
N THR A 396 18.79 22.75 35.18
CA THR A 396 19.02 21.32 35.44
C THR A 396 18.39 20.95 36.78
N ILE A 397 17.84 19.74 36.91
CA ILE A 397 17.28 19.21 38.16
C ILE A 397 17.86 17.81 38.39
N ASP A 398 18.18 17.47 39.65
CA ASP A 398 18.57 16.10 40.01
C ASP A 398 17.34 15.17 40.02
N GLY A 399 17.50 13.94 39.54
CA GLY A 399 16.42 12.95 39.54
C GLY A 399 15.89 12.64 40.93
N THR A 400 16.69 12.81 41.99
CA THR A 400 16.30 12.60 43.39
C THR A 400 15.38 13.70 43.95
N GLU A 401 15.31 14.88 43.32
CA GLU A 401 14.41 15.97 43.72
C GLU A 401 12.96 15.78 43.22
N ILE A 402 12.70 14.77 42.38
CA ILE A 402 11.45 14.59 41.66
C ILE A 402 10.66 13.40 42.21
N ASP A 403 9.40 13.61 42.57
CA ASP A 403 8.49 12.50 42.89
C ASP A 403 8.06 11.75 41.63
N TRP A 404 8.76 10.68 41.31
CA TRP A 404 8.43 9.79 40.21
C TRP A 404 7.20 8.90 40.47
N SER A 405 6.76 8.77 41.72
CA SER A 405 5.61 7.91 42.06
C SER A 405 4.31 8.51 41.53
N SER A 406 4.07 9.80 41.78
CA SER A 406 2.88 10.55 41.35
C SER A 406 2.95 11.12 39.93
N MET A 407 4.13 11.09 39.29
CA MET A 407 4.43 11.68 37.98
C MET A 407 3.37 11.38 36.89
N SER A 408 2.66 12.43 36.45
CA SER A 408 1.68 12.33 35.36
C SER A 408 2.28 12.66 33.99
N SER A 409 1.55 12.33 32.91
CA SER A 409 1.91 12.73 31.56
C SER A 409 1.99 14.26 31.38
N ARG A 410 1.25 15.05 32.17
CA ARG A 410 1.29 16.52 32.10
C ARG A 410 2.60 17.06 32.69
N ASP A 411 3.04 16.48 33.80
CA ASP A 411 4.22 16.93 34.54
C ASP A 411 5.50 16.50 33.81
N MET A 412 5.52 15.27 33.30
CA MET A 412 6.61 14.75 32.46
C MET A 412 6.81 15.56 31.16
N ASN A 413 5.76 16.19 30.63
CA ASN A 413 5.87 17.11 29.49
C ASN A 413 6.57 18.43 29.82
N GLN A 414 6.65 18.83 31.10
CA GLN A 414 7.42 20.02 31.53
C GLN A 414 8.92 19.73 31.70
N LEU A 415 9.30 18.45 31.71
CA LEU A 415 10.68 17.98 31.84
C LEU A 415 11.28 17.67 30.46
N SER A 416 12.48 18.17 30.18
CA SER A 416 13.29 17.77 29.03
C SER A 416 14.42 16.87 29.50
N MET A 417 14.39 15.60 29.11
CA MET A 417 15.48 14.65 29.33
C MET A 417 16.38 14.66 28.10
N VAL A 418 17.65 15.00 28.26
CA VAL A 418 18.61 15.16 27.15
C VAL A 418 19.87 14.35 27.44
N GLN A 419 20.19 13.41 26.55
CA GLN A 419 21.49 12.79 26.48
C GLN A 419 22.38 13.65 25.58
N ARG A 420 23.55 14.06 26.08
CA ARG A 420 24.53 14.81 25.26
C ARG A 420 25.20 13.90 24.24
N GLN A 421 25.89 14.50 23.26
CA GLN A 421 26.77 13.78 22.34
C GLN A 421 27.79 12.86 23.07
N GLY A 422 28.27 11.83 22.38
CA GLY A 422 29.32 10.93 22.87
C GLY A 422 29.02 9.45 22.59
N ALA A 423 29.96 8.56 22.90
CA ALA A 423 29.88 7.13 22.56
C ALA A 423 28.62 6.42 23.12
N ASN A 424 28.12 6.87 24.28
CA ASN A 424 26.93 6.28 24.91
C ASN A 424 25.59 6.84 24.39
N ASN A 425 25.59 7.77 23.43
CA ASN A 425 24.39 8.43 22.94
C ASN A 425 23.52 7.47 22.11
N ALA A 426 22.21 7.40 22.42
CA ALA A 426 21.29 6.48 21.75
C ALA A 426 21.03 6.77 20.25
N LEU A 427 21.38 7.97 19.76
CA LEU A 427 21.38 8.35 18.34
C LEU A 427 22.76 8.16 17.66
N GLY A 428 23.77 7.69 18.39
CA GLY A 428 25.15 7.62 17.90
C GLY A 428 25.72 8.98 17.49
N ARG A 429 26.54 8.99 16.45
CA ARG A 429 27.28 10.15 15.93
C ARG A 429 26.64 10.81 14.71
N ILE A 430 25.65 10.18 14.05
CA ILE A 430 25.03 10.68 12.82
C ILE A 430 23.51 10.55 12.90
N ARG A 431 22.81 11.61 12.51
CA ARG A 431 21.36 11.62 12.29
C ARG A 431 21.01 12.31 10.98
N VAL A 432 20.18 11.68 10.16
CA VAL A 432 19.66 12.30 8.93
C VAL A 432 18.57 13.33 9.29
N LEU A 433 18.65 14.51 8.67
CA LEU A 433 17.68 15.59 8.83
C LEU A 433 16.52 15.38 7.86
N MET A 434 15.47 14.70 8.32
CA MET A 434 14.23 14.49 7.55
C MET A 434 12.98 14.88 8.37
N PRO A 435 12.50 16.14 8.31
CA PRO A 435 11.31 16.57 9.03
C PRO A 435 10.07 15.75 8.66
N ASN A 436 9.34 15.22 9.65
CA ASN A 436 8.15 14.39 9.46
C ASN A 436 7.23 14.40 10.69
N ASP A 437 5.97 14.02 10.50
CA ASP A 437 4.90 13.99 11.52
C ASP A 437 5.08 12.94 12.63
N PHE A 438 6.02 11.99 12.50
CA PHE A 438 6.11 10.79 13.34
C PHE A 438 7.25 10.80 14.34
N ASP A 439 8.10 11.83 14.33
CA ASP A 439 9.38 11.85 15.06
C ASP A 439 10.28 10.63 14.74
N ILE A 440 10.16 10.08 13.53
CA ILE A 440 10.99 8.97 13.05
C ILE A 440 12.25 9.53 12.39
N TYR A 441 13.42 9.04 12.80
CA TYR A 441 14.72 9.48 12.28
C TYR A 441 15.48 8.28 11.67
N LEU A 442 16.32 8.52 10.67
CA LEU A 442 17.42 7.60 10.32
C LEU A 442 18.65 8.05 11.13
N HIS A 443 19.28 7.15 11.89
CA HIS A 443 20.38 7.53 12.77
C HIS A 443 21.34 6.36 13.08
N ASP A 444 22.52 6.70 13.59
CA ASP A 444 23.54 5.78 14.14
C ASP A 444 23.08 5.18 15.49
N THR A 445 23.81 4.24 16.09
CA THR A 445 23.42 3.57 17.33
C THR A 445 24.60 3.20 18.22
N ASN A 446 24.41 3.34 19.53
CA ASN A 446 25.29 2.80 20.56
C ASN A 446 25.14 1.28 20.84
N THR A 447 24.40 0.55 20.00
CA THR A 447 24.23 -0.92 20.09
C THR A 447 24.34 -1.57 18.70
N PRO A 448 25.52 -1.53 18.04
CA PRO A 448 25.72 -2.11 16.71
C PRO A 448 25.55 -3.64 16.67
N GLU A 449 25.75 -4.34 17.78
CA GLU A 449 25.54 -5.79 17.92
C GLU A 449 24.11 -6.25 17.62
N TYR A 450 23.14 -5.33 17.57
CA TYR A 450 21.78 -5.62 17.13
C TYR A 450 21.64 -5.85 15.62
N PHE A 451 22.63 -5.48 14.80
CA PHE A 451 22.62 -5.79 13.37
C PHE A 451 22.93 -7.26 13.07
N GLU A 452 23.60 -7.96 13.99
CA GLU A 452 23.82 -9.42 13.94
C GLU A 452 22.53 -10.23 14.15
N LYS A 453 21.43 -9.59 14.57
CA LYS A 453 20.15 -10.27 14.76
C LYS A 453 19.46 -10.47 13.42
N THR A 454 19.00 -11.70 13.17
CA THR A 454 18.11 -12.03 12.04
C THR A 454 16.75 -11.30 12.13
N GLN A 455 16.35 -10.79 13.30
CA GLN A 455 15.15 -9.97 13.48
C GLN A 455 15.50 -8.66 14.19
N ARG A 456 15.36 -7.55 13.47
CA ARG A 456 15.77 -6.19 13.87
C ARG A 456 14.58 -5.25 14.09
N THR A 457 13.41 -5.78 14.43
CA THR A 457 12.28 -5.01 15.01
C THR A 457 12.55 -4.76 16.49
N LEU A 458 13.53 -3.90 16.82
CA LEU A 458 14.08 -3.73 18.17
C LEU A 458 14.03 -2.28 18.68
N SER A 459 13.72 -1.29 17.83
CA SER A 459 13.71 0.13 18.19
C SER A 459 12.36 0.58 18.78
N SER A 460 12.29 1.84 19.23
CA SER A 460 11.05 2.50 19.66
C SER A 460 10.32 3.25 18.52
N GLY A 461 10.65 2.98 17.26
CA GLY A 461 9.98 3.51 16.06
C GLY A 461 10.92 4.13 15.02
N CYS A 462 12.04 4.72 15.47
CA CYS A 462 13.11 5.23 14.60
C CYS A 462 13.84 4.10 13.85
N VAL A 463 14.58 4.46 12.79
CA VAL A 463 15.38 3.53 11.99
C VAL A 463 16.86 3.72 12.32
N ARG A 464 17.52 2.65 12.77
CA ARG A 464 18.97 2.67 13.02
C ARG A 464 19.73 2.10 11.84
N LEU A 465 20.83 2.75 11.48
CA LEU A 465 21.69 2.44 10.34
C LEU A 465 22.89 1.60 10.80
N SER A 466 23.23 0.55 10.04
CA SER A 466 24.46 -0.23 10.29
C SER A 466 25.72 0.46 9.77
N GLN A 467 25.59 1.27 8.72
CA GLN A 467 26.65 2.03 8.09
C GLN A 467 26.23 3.51 7.97
N PRO A 468 26.09 4.23 9.10
CA PRO A 468 25.56 5.60 9.10
C PRO A 468 26.44 6.61 8.36
N GLU A 469 27.75 6.38 8.35
CA GLU A 469 28.73 7.22 7.63
C GLU A 469 28.52 7.15 6.12
N ASP A 470 28.20 5.98 5.57
CA ASP A 470 27.89 5.83 4.15
C ASP A 470 26.61 6.57 3.74
N ILE A 471 25.64 6.69 4.64
CA ILE A 471 24.48 7.57 4.43
C ILE A 471 24.87 9.05 4.54
N ALA A 472 25.80 9.44 5.41
CA ALA A 472 26.30 10.81 5.44
C ALA A 472 27.08 11.17 4.15
N ARG A 473 27.96 10.29 3.68
CA ARG A 473 28.61 10.37 2.35
C ARG A 473 27.56 10.52 1.26
N PHE A 474 26.57 9.63 1.23
CA PHE A 474 25.51 9.65 0.22
C PHE A 474 24.69 10.94 0.23
N VAL A 475 24.29 11.45 1.40
CA VAL A 475 23.47 12.67 1.49
C VAL A 475 24.25 13.91 1.05
N LEU A 476 25.56 13.97 1.36
CA LEU A 476 26.39 15.16 1.18
C LEU A 476 27.29 15.11 -0.07
N SER A 477 27.24 14.04 -0.88
CA SER A 477 28.11 13.84 -2.05
C SER A 477 28.03 14.91 -3.15
N ARG A 478 26.95 15.71 -3.20
CA ARG A 478 26.79 16.84 -4.14
C ARG A 478 27.06 18.21 -3.50
N ASN A 479 27.51 18.25 -2.26
CA ASN A 479 27.91 19.51 -1.61
C ASN A 479 29.28 19.94 -2.12
N GLU A 480 29.40 21.21 -2.53
CA GLU A 480 30.66 21.76 -3.02
C GLU A 480 31.78 21.63 -1.96
N GLY A 481 32.88 21.01 -2.37
CA GLY A 481 34.03 20.78 -1.50
C GLY A 481 33.76 19.84 -0.31
N TRP A 482 32.69 19.04 -0.30
CA TRP A 482 32.55 17.96 0.68
C TRP A 482 33.56 16.84 0.43
N SER A 483 34.06 16.22 1.51
CA SER A 483 34.99 15.09 1.44
C SER A 483 34.93 14.25 2.72
N ASP A 484 35.48 13.05 2.67
CA ASP A 484 35.52 12.13 3.82
C ASP A 484 36.36 12.70 4.97
N GLU A 485 37.48 13.38 4.68
CA GLU A 485 38.31 14.01 5.71
C GLU A 485 37.56 15.14 6.44
N LYS A 486 36.64 15.84 5.75
CA LYS A 486 35.75 16.82 6.40
C LYS A 486 34.70 16.14 7.28
N MET A 487 34.19 14.98 6.87
CA MET A 487 33.27 14.18 7.69
C MET A 487 33.95 13.68 8.96
N GLU A 488 35.15 13.09 8.83
CA GLU A 488 35.97 12.60 9.93
C GLU A 488 36.32 13.74 10.90
N ALA A 489 36.79 14.89 10.40
CA ALA A 489 37.08 16.05 11.25
C ALA A 489 35.85 16.57 12.02
N LEU A 490 34.65 16.54 11.42
CA LEU A 490 33.40 16.90 12.11
C LEU A 490 33.01 15.87 13.17
N LEU A 491 33.21 14.58 12.88
CA LEU A 491 32.97 13.47 13.79
C LEU A 491 33.94 13.52 14.99
N GLU A 492 35.23 13.74 14.77
CA GLU A 492 36.28 13.85 15.80
C GLU A 492 36.11 15.07 16.69
N LYS A 493 35.70 16.22 16.12
CA LYS A 493 35.44 17.46 16.87
C LYS A 493 34.43 17.28 18.01
N GLY A 494 33.55 16.28 17.94
CA GLY A 494 32.58 15.92 18.99
C GLY A 494 31.46 16.95 19.23
N SER A 495 31.58 18.18 18.75
CA SER A 495 30.52 19.19 18.79
C SER A 495 29.38 18.83 17.84
N THR A 496 28.13 19.05 18.23
CA THR A 496 26.99 18.94 17.31
C THR A 496 27.14 19.94 16.16
N VAL A 497 27.08 19.46 14.91
CA VAL A 497 27.12 20.29 13.71
C VAL A 497 26.08 19.80 12.72
N GLU A 498 25.37 20.72 12.07
CA GLU A 498 24.45 20.41 10.98
C GLU A 498 25.04 20.86 9.65
N VAL A 499 24.94 19.99 8.65
CA VAL A 499 25.34 20.26 7.27
C VAL A 499 24.13 19.98 6.39
N SER A 500 23.57 21.02 5.77
CA SER A 500 22.48 20.89 4.82
C SER A 500 22.95 20.16 3.57
N ALA A 501 22.08 19.34 2.97
CA ALA A 501 22.32 18.83 1.61
C ALA A 501 22.17 19.97 0.60
N ALA A 502 23.04 20.02 -0.42
CA ALA A 502 22.96 21.01 -1.49
C ALA A 502 21.63 20.92 -2.28
N GLU A 503 21.13 19.70 -2.45
CA GLU A 503 19.85 19.39 -3.08
C GLU A 503 19.04 18.50 -2.13
N PRO A 504 17.88 18.94 -1.62
CA PRO A 504 16.96 18.06 -0.92
C PRO A 504 16.41 16.97 -1.85
N PHE A 505 16.26 15.74 -1.35
CA PHE A 505 15.76 14.60 -2.12
C PHE A 505 14.92 13.68 -1.25
N PRO A 506 14.00 12.86 -1.82
CA PRO A 506 13.05 12.12 -1.03
C PRO A 506 13.65 10.89 -0.33
N VAL A 507 13.06 10.59 0.82
CA VAL A 507 13.19 9.31 1.50
C VAL A 507 11.81 8.65 1.59
N PHE A 508 11.76 7.39 1.17
CA PHE A 508 10.57 6.54 1.23
C PHE A 508 10.76 5.50 2.33
N ILE A 509 9.91 5.50 3.35
CA ILE A 509 9.82 4.40 4.30
C ILE A 509 8.56 3.61 3.93
N VAL A 510 8.75 2.36 3.52
CA VAL A 510 7.70 1.52 2.92
C VAL A 510 7.50 0.24 3.72
N TYR A 511 6.32 -0.35 3.57
CA TYR A 511 5.98 -1.64 4.14
C TYR A 511 5.64 -2.63 3.02
N GLN A 512 6.67 -3.19 2.37
CA GLN A 512 6.50 -4.23 1.35
C GLN A 512 7.00 -5.55 1.92
N THR A 513 6.07 -6.49 2.12
CA THR A 513 6.38 -7.83 2.62
C THR A 513 6.83 -8.77 1.50
N MET A 514 6.82 -8.32 0.26
CA MET A 514 7.47 -8.96 -0.88
C MET A 514 8.42 -7.97 -1.56
N TRP A 515 9.47 -8.46 -2.20
CA TRP A 515 10.43 -7.65 -2.97
C TRP A 515 11.17 -8.53 -3.99
N LEU A 516 11.99 -7.92 -4.85
CA LEU A 516 12.92 -8.68 -5.68
C LEU A 516 14.30 -8.76 -5.01
N ASP A 517 14.95 -9.91 -5.05
CA ASP A 517 16.36 -10.03 -4.69
C ASP A 517 17.29 -9.51 -5.80
N ARG A 518 18.60 -9.63 -5.58
CA ARG A 518 19.65 -9.21 -6.53
C ARG A 518 19.63 -10.00 -7.84
N ASP A 519 19.05 -11.21 -7.84
CA ASP A 519 18.89 -12.07 -9.02
C ASP A 519 17.55 -11.81 -9.74
N GLY A 520 16.74 -10.86 -9.26
CA GLY A 520 15.42 -10.52 -9.80
C GLY A 520 14.32 -11.53 -9.44
N ARG A 521 14.56 -12.43 -8.46
CA ARG A 521 13.60 -13.42 -7.97
C ARG A 521 12.70 -12.80 -6.91
N LEU A 522 11.47 -13.29 -6.84
CA LEU A 522 10.46 -12.80 -5.90
C LEU A 522 10.71 -13.38 -4.50
N VAL A 523 10.93 -12.51 -3.51
CA VAL A 523 11.17 -12.89 -2.10
C VAL A 523 9.91 -12.71 -1.28
N TYR A 524 9.58 -13.75 -0.52
CA TYR A 524 8.45 -13.82 0.40
C TYR A 524 8.88 -13.45 1.83
N GLY A 525 8.74 -12.19 2.20
CA GLY A 525 9.11 -11.67 3.52
C GLY A 525 8.10 -11.94 4.65
N PRO A 526 8.45 -11.53 5.89
CA PRO A 526 7.59 -11.61 7.06
C PRO A 526 6.70 -10.37 7.25
N ASP A 527 5.41 -10.57 7.57
CA ASP A 527 4.49 -9.50 7.97
C ASP A 527 4.70 -9.10 9.45
N VAL A 528 5.85 -8.47 9.74
CA VAL A 528 6.36 -8.19 11.10
C VAL A 528 5.43 -7.38 12.00
N TYR A 529 4.50 -6.60 11.43
CA TYR A 529 3.53 -5.75 12.12
C TYR A 529 2.06 -6.14 11.84
N LYS A 530 1.80 -7.25 11.14
CA LYS A 530 0.46 -7.72 10.73
C LYS A 530 -0.31 -6.75 9.83
N GLN A 531 0.38 -6.01 8.96
CA GLN A 531 -0.25 -5.04 8.05
C GLN A 531 -0.82 -5.66 6.78
N ASP A 532 -0.37 -6.84 6.35
CA ASP A 532 -0.99 -7.58 5.23
C ASP A 532 -2.36 -8.06 5.70
N GLN A 533 -2.38 -8.76 6.84
CA GLN A 533 -3.64 -9.22 7.46
C GLN A 533 -4.60 -8.06 7.75
N ARG A 534 -4.08 -6.89 8.12
CA ARG A 534 -4.90 -5.68 8.33
C ARG A 534 -5.46 -5.14 7.02
N LEU A 535 -4.62 -5.01 5.99
CA LEU A 535 -5.03 -4.50 4.67
C LEU A 535 -6.07 -5.41 4.01
N ILE A 536 -5.85 -6.73 4.01
CA ILE A 536 -6.82 -7.70 3.46
C ILE A 536 -8.18 -7.59 4.15
N LYS A 537 -8.23 -7.41 5.48
CA LYS A 537 -9.50 -7.17 6.19
C LYS A 537 -10.20 -5.87 5.78
N VAL A 538 -9.44 -4.81 5.51
CA VAL A 538 -10.00 -3.53 5.04
C VAL A 538 -10.53 -3.66 3.61
N LEU A 539 -9.83 -4.36 2.72
CA LEU A 539 -10.28 -4.67 1.36
C LEU A 539 -11.55 -5.55 1.38
N ALA A 540 -11.55 -6.62 2.19
CA ALA A 540 -12.72 -7.49 2.39
C ALA A 540 -13.96 -6.73 2.89
N SER A 541 -13.78 -5.70 3.72
CA SER A 541 -14.89 -4.85 4.18
C SER A 541 -15.27 -3.69 3.23
N ALA A 542 -14.49 -3.45 2.17
CA ALA A 542 -14.75 -2.41 1.18
C ALA A 542 -15.45 -2.96 -0.08
N ASP A 543 -15.05 -4.16 -0.50
CA ASP A 543 -15.32 -4.73 -1.83
C ASP A 543 -16.10 -6.07 -1.78
N ASP A 544 -16.52 -6.51 -0.58
CA ASP A 544 -16.78 -7.93 -0.28
C ASP A 544 -15.68 -8.82 -0.90
N PHE A 545 -14.41 -8.45 -0.71
CA PHE A 545 -13.27 -9.06 -1.42
C PHE A 545 -13.15 -10.56 -1.11
N HIS A 546 -13.43 -11.39 -2.13
CA HIS A 546 -13.15 -12.81 -2.10
C HIS A 546 -11.89 -13.09 -2.92
N ILE A 547 -10.93 -13.77 -2.29
CA ILE A 547 -9.78 -14.33 -3.02
C ILE A 547 -10.32 -15.38 -3.99
N PRO A 548 -9.85 -15.40 -5.25
CA PRO A 548 -10.22 -16.45 -6.19
C PRO A 548 -9.72 -17.83 -5.75
N GLU A 549 -10.54 -18.57 -5.00
CA GLU A 549 -10.32 -19.99 -4.76
C GLU A 549 -10.71 -20.76 -6.03
N SER A 550 -9.79 -21.59 -6.53
CA SER A 550 -9.93 -22.33 -7.80
C SER A 550 -11.07 -23.34 -7.80
N SER A 551 -11.58 -23.71 -6.62
CA SER A 551 -12.76 -24.55 -6.44
C SER A 551 -14.07 -23.79 -6.67
N GLY A 552 -14.54 -23.76 -7.92
CA GLY A 552 -15.96 -23.57 -8.24
C GLY A 552 -16.44 -22.14 -8.48
N THR A 553 -15.55 -21.16 -8.59
CA THR A 553 -15.90 -19.81 -9.07
C THR A 553 -15.68 -19.67 -10.58
N ARG A 554 -16.39 -18.75 -11.26
CA ARG A 554 -16.18 -18.41 -12.69
C ARG A 554 -14.73 -18.02 -13.03
N LEU A 555 -13.92 -17.76 -12.02
CA LEU A 555 -12.51 -17.48 -12.16
C LEU A 555 -11.72 -18.69 -12.67
N ALA A 556 -12.13 -19.93 -12.38
CA ALA A 556 -11.55 -21.12 -13.02
C ALA A 556 -11.75 -21.09 -14.54
N GLU A 557 -12.96 -20.74 -14.99
CA GLU A 557 -13.28 -20.57 -16.42
C GLU A 557 -12.53 -19.38 -17.03
N ALA A 558 -12.29 -18.29 -16.28
CA ALA A 558 -11.50 -17.16 -16.74
C ALA A 558 -10.01 -17.50 -16.87
N VAL A 559 -9.43 -18.25 -15.92
CA VAL A 559 -8.06 -18.77 -16.01
C VAL A 559 -7.90 -19.64 -17.26
N ASP A 560 -8.82 -20.57 -17.52
CA ASP A 560 -8.78 -21.42 -18.73
C ASP A 560 -8.96 -20.63 -20.04
N ASN A 561 -9.77 -19.57 -20.05
CA ASN A 561 -9.93 -18.71 -21.23
C ASN A 561 -8.69 -17.84 -21.51
N THR A 562 -7.94 -17.46 -20.48
CA THR A 562 -6.68 -16.72 -20.61
C THR A 562 -5.49 -17.66 -20.91
N VAL A 563 -5.55 -18.93 -20.50
CA VAL A 563 -4.62 -19.99 -20.90
C VAL A 563 -4.59 -20.24 -22.42
N ASN A 564 -5.68 -19.95 -23.14
CA ASN A 564 -5.75 -20.10 -24.60
C ASN A 564 -5.25 -18.88 -25.41
N LYS A 565 -4.57 -17.91 -24.78
CA LYS A 565 -4.13 -16.65 -25.41
C LYS A 565 -2.65 -16.29 -25.19
N PHE A 566 -1.89 -17.15 -24.53
CA PHE A 566 -0.43 -17.07 -24.36
C PHE A 566 0.19 -18.42 -24.74
#